data_AF-A0A7S0L2Q5-F1
#
_entry.id   AF-A0A7S0L2Q5-F1
#
_cell.length_a   1.000
_cell.length_b   1.000
_cell.length_c   1.000
_cell.angle_alpha   90.00
_cell.angle_beta   90.00
_cell.angle_gamma   90.00
#
_symmetry.space_group_name_H-M   'P 1'
#
loop_
_entity.id
_entity.type
_entity.pdbx_description
1 polymer ?
#
loop_
_entity_poly.entity_id
_entity_poly.type
_entity_poly.pdbx_seq_one_letter_code
_entity_poly.pdbx_strand_id
1 'polypeptide(L)'
;YEMCLCNRNWQASDCSERVCMFGLAHVDTPKGDLDMNGVIQPPNNVIIDNSYAYPFGTTEQFPQMQDSDLQDLTNSAHYYMECSNKGKCDRTTGECQCYDGYDGVACQRASCPGYPNSCSGHGVCKTIEQLAAADNGNVYKLW
;
A
#
# COMPACT_ATOMS: atom_id res chain seq x y z
N TYR A 1 -5.49 12.47 31.80
CA TYR A 1 -5.96 11.79 30.58
C TYR A 1 -4.73 11.27 29.86
N GLU A 2 -4.78 10.04 29.36
CA GLU A 2 -3.58 9.31 28.90
C GLU A 2 -3.58 8.99 27.40
N MET A 3 -4.75 8.98 26.74
CA MET A 3 -4.88 8.71 25.30
C MET A 3 -6.03 9.50 24.66
N CYS A 4 -5.91 9.79 23.36
CA CYS A 4 -6.98 10.35 22.54
C CYS A 4 -7.63 9.25 21.69
N LEU A 5 -8.97 9.25 21.62
CA LEU A 5 -9.72 8.44 20.65
C LEU A 5 -10.04 9.31 19.43
N CYS A 6 -9.40 9.01 18.30
CA CYS A 6 -9.52 9.84 17.11
C CYS A 6 -10.80 9.55 16.31
N ASN A 7 -11.40 10.62 15.77
CA ASN A 7 -12.48 10.51 14.79
C ASN A 7 -12.02 9.78 13.52
N ARG A 8 -12.98 9.27 12.75
CA ARG A 8 -12.70 8.57 11.48
C ARG A 8 -11.76 9.38 10.58
N ASN A 9 -10.74 8.70 10.05
CA ASN A 9 -9.69 9.25 9.18
C ASN A 9 -8.71 10.22 9.86
N TRP A 10 -8.62 10.20 11.20
CA TRP A 10 -7.60 10.92 11.96
C TRP A 10 -6.76 9.96 12.80
N GLN A 11 -5.47 10.25 12.94
CA GLN A 11 -4.47 9.45 13.65
C GLN A 11 -3.45 10.37 14.35
N ALA A 12 -2.38 9.77 14.87
CA ALA A 12 -1.42 10.36 15.81
C ALA A 12 -1.96 10.45 17.25
N SER A 13 -1.05 10.61 18.21
CA SER A 13 -1.37 10.63 19.65
C SER A 13 -2.31 11.76 20.06
N ASP A 14 -2.37 12.82 19.25
CA ASP A 14 -3.21 14.01 19.44
C ASP A 14 -4.30 14.15 18.36
N CYS A 15 -4.46 13.15 17.49
CA CYS A 15 -5.42 13.18 16.39
C CYS A 15 -5.21 14.35 15.40
N SER A 16 -3.99 14.89 15.29
CA SER A 16 -3.68 16.03 14.41
C SER A 16 -3.42 15.64 12.96
N GLU A 17 -3.24 14.35 12.67
CA GLU A 17 -2.87 13.87 11.35
C GLU A 17 -4.02 13.12 10.65
N ARG A 18 -4.12 13.28 9.33
CA ARG A 18 -5.01 12.49 8.48
C ARG A 18 -4.43 11.12 8.14
N VAL A 19 -5.33 10.15 8.08
CA VAL A 19 -5.05 8.82 7.52
C VAL A 19 -5.17 8.91 6.00
N CYS A 20 -4.12 8.50 5.28
CA CYS A 20 -4.14 8.46 3.82
C CYS A 20 -4.77 7.16 3.29
N MET A 21 -5.01 7.14 1.98
CA MET A 21 -5.53 5.97 1.29
C MET A 21 -4.48 4.85 1.22
N PHE A 22 -4.96 3.61 1.34
CA PHE A 22 -4.16 2.40 1.21
C PHE A 22 -4.49 1.71 -0.10
N GLY A 23 -3.48 1.07 -0.69
CA GLY A 23 -3.62 0.23 -1.87
C GLY A 23 -2.58 -0.88 -1.85
N LEU A 24 -2.68 -1.83 -2.77
CA LEU A 24 -1.64 -2.84 -2.94
C LEU A 24 -0.31 -2.13 -3.24
N ALA A 25 0.73 -2.46 -2.48
CA ALA A 25 2.02 -1.83 -2.62
C ALA A 25 2.69 -2.23 -3.94
N HIS A 26 3.40 -1.32 -4.60
CA HIS A 26 4.24 -1.71 -5.74
C HIS A 26 5.57 -2.34 -5.32
N VAL A 27 6.01 -2.07 -4.09
CA VAL A 27 7.20 -2.65 -3.49
C VAL A 27 6.92 -2.97 -2.05
N ASP A 28 7.44 -4.10 -1.60
CA ASP A 28 7.46 -4.45 -0.20
C ASP A 28 8.60 -3.72 0.50
N THR A 29 8.29 -3.10 1.63
CA THR A 29 9.28 -2.54 2.52
C THR A 29 9.23 -3.27 3.85
N PRO A 30 10.39 -3.62 4.45
CA PRO A 30 10.41 -4.15 5.79
C PRO A 30 9.81 -3.11 6.75
N LYS A 31 8.96 -3.58 7.68
CA LYS A 31 8.33 -2.70 8.68
C LYS A 31 9.32 -2.35 9.80
N GLY A 32 10.21 -3.28 10.12
CA GLY A 32 11.22 -3.11 11.16
C GLY A 32 10.66 -3.42 12.55
N ASP A 33 11.42 -3.04 13.57
CA ASP A 33 11.04 -3.14 14.98
C ASP A 33 9.93 -2.11 15.27
N LEU A 34 8.71 -2.60 15.49
CA LEU A 34 7.51 -1.77 15.61
C LEU A 34 7.17 -1.45 17.06
N ASP A 35 7.57 -2.31 18.01
CA ASP A 35 7.38 -2.07 19.45
C ASP A 35 8.63 -1.51 20.16
N MET A 36 9.73 -1.32 19.40
CA MET A 36 11.00 -0.75 19.87
C MET A 36 11.66 -1.60 20.97
N ASN A 37 11.43 -2.92 20.98
CA ASN A 37 12.01 -3.82 21.97
C ASN A 37 13.46 -4.25 21.61
N GLY A 38 13.96 -3.88 20.43
CA GLY A 38 15.30 -4.21 19.92
C GLY A 38 15.41 -5.59 19.26
N VAL A 39 14.29 -6.29 19.04
CA VAL A 39 14.22 -7.66 18.53
C VAL A 39 13.13 -7.76 17.47
N ILE A 40 13.49 -8.20 16.27
CA ILE A 40 12.53 -8.44 15.18
C ILE A 40 11.80 -9.77 15.40
N GLN A 41 10.52 -9.71 15.74
CA GLN A 41 9.63 -10.84 15.98
C GLN A 41 9.24 -11.56 14.68
N PRO A 42 8.98 -12.88 14.73
CA PRO A 42 8.52 -13.66 13.57
C PRO A 42 7.15 -13.19 13.05
N PRO A 43 6.79 -13.50 11.79
CA PRO A 43 5.62 -12.95 11.11
C PRO A 43 4.28 -13.53 11.63
N ASN A 44 4.33 -14.41 12.63
CA ASN A 44 3.15 -15.03 13.25
C ASN A 44 2.76 -14.31 14.56
N ASN A 45 3.51 -13.27 14.95
CA ASN A 45 3.26 -12.51 16.16
C ASN A 45 2.76 -11.09 15.82
N VAL A 46 1.48 -10.82 16.10
CA VAL A 46 0.88 -9.50 15.89
C VAL A 46 1.35 -8.56 16.99
N ILE A 47 2.03 -7.48 16.62
CA ILE A 47 2.66 -6.52 17.53
C ILE A 47 1.81 -5.25 17.71
N ILE A 48 1.14 -4.82 16.64
CA ILE A 48 0.23 -3.66 16.67
C ILE A 48 -1.10 -4.10 16.06
N ASP A 49 -2.21 -3.88 16.77
CA ASP A 49 -3.57 -4.08 16.27
C ASP A 49 -4.44 -2.84 16.51
N ASN A 50 -5.69 -2.88 16.03
CA ASN A 50 -6.70 -1.82 16.25
C ASN A 50 -6.24 -0.40 15.88
N SER A 51 -5.29 -0.28 14.94
CA SER A 51 -4.83 1.01 14.42
C SER A 51 -5.51 1.33 13.10
N TYR A 52 -5.56 2.61 12.73
CA TYR A 52 -6.12 3.01 11.44
C TYR A 52 -5.34 2.43 10.24
N ALA A 53 -4.02 2.26 10.37
CA ALA A 53 -3.17 1.66 9.34
C ALA A 53 -3.28 0.12 9.31
N TYR A 54 -3.45 -0.51 10.48
CA TYR A 54 -3.54 -1.96 10.63
C TYR A 54 -4.74 -2.34 11.51
N PRO A 55 -5.97 -2.30 10.96
CA PRO A 55 -7.17 -2.63 11.73
C PRO A 55 -7.17 -4.09 12.22
N PHE A 56 -6.57 -4.99 11.43
CA PHE A 56 -6.53 -6.44 11.68
C PHE A 56 -5.20 -6.92 12.27
N GLY A 57 -4.32 -6.00 12.65
CA GLY A 57 -3.00 -6.36 13.15
C GLY A 57 -1.87 -6.25 12.13
N THR A 58 -0.66 -6.08 12.62
CA THR A 58 0.58 -6.17 11.84
C THR A 58 1.70 -6.80 12.66
N THR A 59 2.67 -7.36 11.93
CA THR A 59 3.92 -7.96 12.44
C THR A 59 5.12 -7.11 12.04
N GLU A 60 6.28 -7.36 12.67
CA GLU A 60 7.55 -6.66 12.41
C GLU A 60 8.27 -7.18 11.17
N GLN A 61 8.32 -8.51 11.03
CA GLN A 61 8.64 -9.14 9.75
C GLN A 61 7.49 -8.92 8.79
N PHE A 62 7.84 -8.87 7.50
CA PHE A 62 6.86 -8.78 6.43
C PHE A 62 5.75 -9.83 6.64
N PRO A 63 4.46 -9.44 6.59
CA PRO A 63 3.37 -10.26 7.08
C PRO A 63 3.29 -11.59 6.33
N GLN A 64 2.88 -12.66 7.02
CA GLN A 64 2.36 -13.85 6.34
C GLN A 64 1.11 -13.41 5.58
N MET A 65 1.23 -13.28 4.26
CA MET A 65 0.10 -12.96 3.39
C MET A 65 -0.89 -14.11 3.49
N GLN A 66 -2.08 -13.86 4.03
CA GLN A 66 -3.10 -14.89 4.21
C GLN A 66 -4.39 -14.53 3.49
N ASP A 67 -5.10 -15.53 2.97
CA ASP A 67 -6.42 -15.34 2.40
C ASP A 67 -7.47 -15.23 3.51
N SER A 68 -8.75 -15.07 3.13
CA SER A 68 -9.86 -15.06 4.07
C SER A 68 -10.02 -16.37 4.87
N ASP A 69 -9.36 -17.45 4.45
CA ASP A 69 -9.37 -18.77 5.08
C ASP A 69 -8.08 -19.04 5.89
N LEU A 70 -7.27 -18.00 6.15
CA LEU A 70 -6.01 -18.03 6.90
C LEU A 70 -4.92 -18.92 6.25
N GLN A 71 -4.99 -19.17 4.95
CA GLN A 71 -3.94 -19.89 4.23
C GLN A 71 -2.85 -18.95 3.75
N ASP A 72 -1.60 -19.35 3.92
CA ASP A 72 -0.45 -18.58 3.44
C ASP A 72 -0.44 -18.50 1.90
N LEU A 73 -0.68 -17.30 1.35
CA LEU A 73 -0.44 -16.99 -0.04
C LEU A 73 1.07 -16.93 -0.31
N THR A 74 1.56 -18.00 -0.93
CA THR A 74 2.89 -17.99 -1.53
C THR A 74 2.95 -17.03 -2.73
N ASN A 75 4.12 -16.39 -2.93
CA ASN A 75 4.36 -15.39 -3.98
C ASN A 75 3.45 -14.15 -3.94
N SER A 76 2.89 -13.82 -2.78
CA SER A 76 2.24 -12.53 -2.58
C SER A 76 3.31 -11.52 -2.14
N ALA A 77 3.65 -10.58 -3.02
CA ALA A 77 4.74 -9.59 -2.82
C ALA A 77 4.23 -8.14 -2.80
N HIS A 78 2.98 -7.92 -2.40
CA HIS A 78 2.31 -6.63 -2.52
C HIS A 78 1.24 -6.44 -1.42
N TYR A 79 1.66 -6.19 -0.17
CA TYR A 79 0.69 -5.99 0.93
C TYR A 79 -0.01 -4.63 0.80
N TYR A 80 -1.17 -4.46 1.43
CA TYR A 80 -1.83 -3.14 1.49
C TYR A 80 -0.94 -2.16 2.27
N MET A 81 -0.53 -1.09 1.62
CA MET A 81 0.34 -0.06 2.18
C MET A 81 -0.22 1.33 1.89
N GLU A 82 0.11 2.27 2.76
CA GLU A 82 -0.24 3.67 2.59
C GLU A 82 0.37 4.19 1.27
N CYS A 83 -0.46 4.84 0.46
CA CYS A 83 -0.08 5.35 -0.85
C CYS A 83 0.63 4.31 -1.75
N SER A 84 0.25 3.03 -1.63
CA SER A 84 0.82 1.91 -2.41
C SER A 84 2.36 1.85 -2.41
N ASN A 85 2.99 2.42 -1.37
CA ASN A 85 4.44 2.56 -1.28
C ASN A 85 5.08 3.27 -2.50
N LYS A 86 4.29 4.13 -3.16
CA LYS A 86 4.65 4.93 -4.34
C LYS A 86 4.12 6.36 -4.27
N GLY A 87 3.93 6.84 -3.06
CA GLY A 87 3.66 8.25 -2.81
C GLY A 87 3.98 8.61 -1.37
N LYS A 88 3.99 9.92 -1.13
CA LYS A 88 4.08 10.50 0.20
C LYS A 88 2.68 10.90 0.66
N CYS A 89 2.29 10.49 1.86
CA CYS A 89 1.04 10.96 2.44
C CYS A 89 1.15 12.43 2.88
N ASP A 90 0.24 13.28 2.42
CA ASP A 90 0.00 14.59 3.01
C ASP A 90 -0.93 14.45 4.21
N ARG A 91 -0.36 14.55 5.42
CA ARG A 91 -1.09 14.39 6.68
C ARG A 91 -2.11 15.49 6.95
N THR A 92 -2.09 16.60 6.24
CA THR A 92 -3.08 17.68 6.45
C THR A 92 -4.37 17.43 5.68
N THR A 93 -4.26 16.89 4.47
CA THR A 93 -5.40 16.62 3.57
C THR A 93 -5.86 15.17 3.64
N GLY A 94 -4.94 14.24 3.93
CA GLY A 94 -5.16 12.79 3.79
C GLY A 94 -5.00 12.29 2.35
N GLU A 95 -4.40 13.09 1.48
CA GLU A 95 -4.18 12.74 0.08
C GLU A 95 -2.76 12.24 -0.17
N CYS A 96 -2.64 11.27 -1.07
CA CYS A 96 -1.35 10.73 -1.48
C CYS A 96 -0.72 11.58 -2.60
N GLN A 97 0.48 12.11 -2.34
CA GLN A 97 1.34 12.75 -3.33
C GLN A 97 2.15 11.68 -4.05
N CYS A 98 1.67 11.24 -5.21
CA CYS A 98 2.30 10.15 -5.96
C CYS A 98 3.67 10.52 -6.53
N TYR A 99 4.58 9.55 -6.54
CA TYR A 99 5.86 9.68 -7.22
C TYR A 99 5.68 9.60 -8.73
N ASP A 100 6.69 10.08 -9.47
CA ASP A 100 6.68 10.10 -10.92
C ASP A 100 6.38 8.71 -11.51
N GLY A 101 5.45 8.66 -12.46
CA GLY A 101 5.02 7.42 -13.09
C GLY A 101 3.97 6.64 -12.30
N TYR A 102 3.40 7.20 -11.23
CA TYR A 102 2.30 6.60 -10.47
C TYR A 102 1.13 7.57 -10.28
N ASP A 103 -0.08 7.04 -10.31
CA ASP A 103 -1.32 7.79 -10.08
C ASP A 103 -2.41 6.95 -9.40
N GLY A 104 -3.54 7.60 -9.17
CA GLY A 104 -4.67 7.07 -8.41
C GLY A 104 -4.70 7.66 -7.00
N VAL A 105 -5.83 7.48 -6.32
CA VAL A 105 -6.06 8.05 -4.98
C VAL A 105 -5.07 7.54 -3.92
N ALA A 106 -4.45 6.38 -4.18
CA ALA A 106 -3.43 5.77 -3.34
C ALA A 106 -2.13 5.50 -4.13
N CYS A 107 -1.93 6.10 -5.31
CA CYS A 107 -0.75 5.83 -6.16
C CYS A 107 -0.61 4.36 -6.57
N GLN A 108 -1.73 3.64 -6.64
CA GLN A 108 -1.78 2.19 -6.89
C GLN A 108 -1.68 1.81 -8.37
N ARG A 109 -1.66 2.79 -9.27
CA ARG A 109 -1.58 2.56 -10.72
C ARG A 109 -0.29 3.15 -11.25
N ALA A 110 0.35 2.43 -12.16
CA ALA A 110 1.38 3.01 -13.00
C ALA A 110 0.72 4.01 -13.97
N SER A 111 1.22 5.23 -13.98
CA SER A 111 0.75 6.28 -14.89
C SER A 111 1.10 5.97 -16.33
N CYS A 112 0.26 6.47 -17.23
CA CYS A 112 0.55 6.38 -18.64
C CYS A 112 1.70 7.32 -19.05
N PRO A 113 2.77 6.81 -19.69
CA PRO A 113 3.86 7.66 -20.16
C PRO A 113 3.37 8.76 -21.12
N GLY A 114 3.94 9.97 -20.97
CA GLY A 114 3.66 11.11 -21.84
C GLY A 114 2.43 11.95 -21.46
N TYR A 115 1.86 11.78 -20.26
CA TYR A 115 0.74 12.61 -19.78
C TYR A 115 1.05 14.13 -19.87
N PRO A 116 0.10 14.99 -20.28
CA PRO A 116 -1.30 14.68 -20.63
C PRO A 116 -1.49 14.09 -22.04
N ASN A 117 -0.50 14.22 -22.93
CA ASN A 117 -0.54 13.65 -24.28
C ASN A 117 -0.02 12.21 -24.29
N SER A 118 -0.64 11.35 -23.47
CA SER A 118 -0.19 9.97 -23.28
C SER A 118 -0.06 9.20 -24.60
N CYS A 119 0.93 8.32 -24.68
CA CYS A 119 1.30 7.61 -25.91
C CYS A 119 1.56 8.54 -27.11
N SER A 120 1.98 9.79 -26.85
CA SER A 120 2.18 10.85 -27.84
C SER A 120 0.94 11.15 -28.69
N GLY A 121 -0.27 10.80 -28.22
CA GLY A 121 -1.51 10.90 -29.00
C GLY A 121 -1.64 9.87 -30.13
N HIS A 122 -0.71 8.92 -30.25
CA HIS A 122 -0.68 7.89 -31.29
C HIS A 122 -0.95 6.48 -30.75
N GLY A 123 -1.44 6.37 -29.52
CA GLY A 123 -1.70 5.09 -28.88
C GLY A 123 -2.75 5.17 -27.78
N VAL A 124 -3.09 4.00 -27.24
CA VAL A 124 -4.05 3.85 -26.16
C VAL A 124 -3.33 3.29 -24.95
N CYS A 125 -3.51 3.93 -23.81
CA CYS A 125 -2.98 3.40 -22.56
C CYS A 125 -3.71 2.12 -22.17
N LYS A 126 -2.95 1.08 -21.83
CA LYS A 126 -3.49 -0.21 -21.40
C LYS A 126 -2.98 -0.54 -20.00
N THR A 127 -3.82 -1.19 -19.20
CA THR A 127 -3.37 -1.83 -17.97
C THR A 127 -2.45 -3.01 -18.31
N ILE A 128 -1.65 -3.45 -17.36
CA ILE A 128 -0.80 -4.63 -17.55
C ILE A 128 -1.63 -5.86 -17.90
N GLU A 129 -2.79 -6.04 -17.28
CA GLU A 129 -3.74 -7.10 -17.60
C GLU A 129 -4.19 -7.04 -19.08
N GLN A 130 -4.45 -5.85 -19.60
CA GLN A 130 -4.84 -5.67 -21.00
C GLN A 130 -3.68 -5.91 -21.97
N LEU A 131 -2.45 -5.59 -21.56
CA LEU A 131 -1.24 -5.92 -22.33
C LEU A 131 -0.99 -7.44 -22.34
N ALA A 132 -1.18 -8.09 -21.20
CA ALA A 132 -1.12 -9.54 -21.01
C ALA A 132 -2.08 -10.28 -21.93
N ALA A 133 -3.35 -9.88 -21.90
CA ALA A 133 -4.36 -10.45 -22.78
C ALA A 133 -4.02 -10.26 -24.27
N ALA A 134 -3.45 -9.11 -24.65
CA ALA A 134 -3.09 -8.82 -26.04
C ALA A 134 -1.86 -9.60 -26.52
N ASP A 135 -0.97 -9.99 -25.61
CA ASP A 135 0.24 -10.75 -25.92
C ASP A 135 0.03 -12.26 -25.71
N ASN A 136 -0.92 -12.84 -26.46
CA ASN A 136 -1.23 -14.28 -26.41
C ASN A 136 -1.65 -14.82 -25.04
N GLY A 137 -2.24 -13.96 -24.18
CA GLY A 137 -2.56 -14.35 -22.81
C GLY A 137 -1.31 -14.53 -21.94
N ASN A 138 -0.16 -13.96 -22.35
CA ASN A 138 1.01 -13.90 -21.51
C ASN A 138 0.63 -13.23 -20.21
N VAL A 139 0.87 -13.93 -19.11
CA VAL A 139 0.59 -13.40 -17.78
C VAL A 139 1.69 -12.40 -17.44
N TYR A 140 1.55 -11.15 -17.90
CA TYR A 140 2.24 -10.02 -17.28
C TYR A 140 1.57 -9.79 -15.93
N LYS A 141 1.93 -10.61 -14.98
CA LYS A 141 1.73 -10.27 -13.59
C LYS A 141 2.73 -9.15 -13.31
N LEU A 142 2.23 -7.92 -13.12
CA LEU A 142 2.96 -6.98 -12.28
C LEU A 142 2.89 -7.38 -10.79
N TRP A 143 2.38 -8.60 -10.49
CA TRP A 143 2.27 -9.26 -9.19
C TRP A 143 1.93 -10.76 -9.37
#